data_AF-A0AB40B2N1-F1
#
_entry.id   AF-A0AB40B2N1-F1
#
_cell.length_a   1.000
_cell.length_b   1.000
_cell.length_c   1.000
_cell.angle_alpha   90.00
_cell.angle_beta   90.00
_cell.angle_gamma   90.00
#
_symmetry.space_group_name_H-M   'P 1'
#
loop_
_entity.id
_entity.type
_entity.pdbx_description
1 polymer ?
#
loop_
_entity_poly.entity_id
_entity_poly.type
_entity_poly.pdbx_seq_one_letter_code
_entity_poly.pdbx_strand_id
1 'polypeptide(L)'
;MAKGLVWATAEDLARNKPVVLSLYRKILRSLNSPQLPLPLAARLAKKAEARTIFLFGSEERSLHNIADLIDAAQHSLSILKKGRLP
;
A
#
# COMPACT_ATOMS: atom_id res chain seq x y z
N MET A 1 -4.58 4.28 25.49
CA MET A 1 -4.10 3.23 24.56
C MET A 1 -4.83 1.94 24.91
N ALA A 2 -5.86 1.57 24.15
CA ALA A 2 -6.64 0.38 24.43
C ALA A 2 -5.82 -0.86 24.02
N LYS A 3 -5.04 -1.41 24.96
CA LYS A 3 -4.44 -2.74 24.83
C LYS A 3 -5.57 -3.77 24.79
N GLY A 4 -5.99 -4.18 23.58
CA GLY A 4 -6.93 -5.30 23.42
C GLY A 4 -7.90 -5.23 22.24
N LEU A 5 -8.03 -4.11 21.52
CA LEU A 5 -8.85 -4.10 20.30
C LEU A 5 -8.07 -4.72 19.14
N VAL A 6 -8.51 -5.89 18.70
CA VAL A 6 -8.05 -6.53 17.45
C VAL A 6 -8.66 -5.83 16.23
N TRP A 7 -9.86 -5.27 16.41
CA TRP A 7 -10.62 -4.62 15.36
C TRP A 7 -10.52 -3.09 15.44
N ALA A 8 -10.46 -2.45 14.28
CA ALA A 8 -10.34 -1.02 14.12
C ALA A 8 -11.66 -0.33 14.46
N THR A 9 -11.58 0.73 15.27
CA THR A 9 -12.70 1.65 15.48
C THR A 9 -12.88 2.57 14.26
N ALA A 10 -14.01 3.29 14.21
CA ALA A 10 -14.21 4.32 13.19
C ALA A 10 -13.13 5.41 13.21
N GLU A 11 -12.59 5.75 14.40
CA GLU A 11 -11.47 6.68 14.53
C GLU A 11 -10.17 6.11 13.96
N ASP A 12 -9.89 4.83 14.20
CA ASP A 12 -8.70 4.17 13.65
C ASP A 12 -8.75 4.12 12.12
N LEU A 13 -9.93 3.82 11.56
CA LEU A 13 -10.14 3.86 10.10
C LEU A 13 -9.98 5.28 9.55
N ALA A 14 -10.52 6.30 10.23
CA ALA A 14 -10.38 7.69 9.83
C ALA A 14 -8.91 8.16 9.86
N ARG A 15 -8.11 7.70 10.83
CA ARG A 15 -6.67 7.97 10.92
C ARG A 15 -5.86 7.26 9.83
N ASN A 16 -6.15 5.99 9.55
CA ASN A 16 -5.36 5.19 8.61
C ASN A 16 -5.70 5.43 7.13
N LYS A 17 -6.96 5.73 6.81
CA LYS A 17 -7.43 5.97 5.43
C LYS A 17 -6.58 6.95 4.62
N PRO A 18 -6.23 8.17 5.10
CA PRO A 18 -5.38 9.08 4.34
C PRO A 18 -3.96 8.53 4.12
N VAL A 19 -3.41 7.78 5.08
CA VAL A 19 -2.08 7.17 4.99
C VAL A 19 -2.06 6.09 3.90
N VAL A 20 -3.01 5.16 3.94
CA VAL A 20 -3.15 4.08 2.96
C VAL A 20 -3.34 4.64 1.55
N LEU A 21 -4.23 5.64 1.38
CA LEU A 21 -4.43 6.31 0.09
C LEU A 21 -3.17 7.03 -0.41
N SER A 22 -2.41 7.65 0.48
CA SER A 22 -1.15 8.30 0.14
C SER A 22 -0.11 7.28 -0.35
N LEU A 23 0.01 6.14 0.35
CA LEU A 23 0.92 5.05 -0.03
C LEU A 23 0.54 4.45 -1.38
N TYR A 24 -0.74 4.15 -1.60
CA TYR A 24 -1.24 3.68 -2.89
C TYR A 24 -0.85 4.62 -4.04
N ARG A 25 -1.12 5.92 -3.89
CA ARG A 25 -0.76 6.93 -4.92
C ARG A 25 0.74 7.07 -5.11
N LYS A 26 1.54 6.89 -4.06
CA LYS A 26 3.01 6.92 -4.16
C LYS A 26 3.51 5.68 -4.92
N ILE A 27 3.01 4.49 -4.62
CA ILE A 27 3.36 3.25 -5.32
C ILE A 27 3.00 3.34 -6.80
N LEU A 28 1.79 3.79 -7.16
CA LEU A 28 1.40 3.95 -8.56
C LEU A 28 2.30 4.93 -9.32
N ARG A 29 2.73 6.03 -8.67
CA ARG A 29 3.68 6.97 -9.25
C ARG A 29 5.07 6.34 -9.42
N SER A 30 5.56 5.59 -8.44
CA SER A 30 6.84 4.89 -8.54
C SER A 30 6.82 3.78 -9.60
N LEU A 31 5.72 3.06 -9.80
CA LEU A 31 5.59 2.10 -10.90
C LEU A 31 5.61 2.77 -12.27
N ASN A 32 5.15 4.03 -12.36
CA ASN A 32 5.22 4.84 -13.57
C ASN A 32 6.56 5.52 -13.81
N SER A 33 7.48 5.47 -12.84
CA SER A 33 8.77 6.11 -12.94
C SER A 33 9.58 5.52 -14.11
N PRO A 34 10.25 6.36 -14.91
CA PRO A 34 11.19 5.89 -15.93
C PRO A 34 12.47 5.30 -15.31
N GLN A 35 12.75 5.55 -14.03
CA GLN A 35 13.87 4.94 -13.30
C GLN A 35 13.64 3.45 -13.01
N LEU A 36 12.41 2.96 -13.17
CA LEU A 36 12.09 1.54 -13.04
C LEU A 36 12.07 0.91 -14.46
N PRO A 37 13.06 0.05 -14.81
CA PRO A 37 13.25 -0.45 -16.17
C PRO A 37 12.26 -1.59 -16.47
N LEU A 38 10.96 -1.26 -16.51
CA LEU A 38 9.88 -2.18 -16.82
C LEU A 38 9.32 -1.93 -18.23
N PRO A 39 9.07 -2.99 -19.01
CA PRO A 39 8.26 -2.88 -20.22
C PRO A 39 6.81 -2.50 -19.84
N LEU A 40 6.08 -1.93 -20.80
CA LEU A 40 4.72 -1.41 -20.57
C LEU A 40 3.77 -2.47 -19.99
N ALA A 41 3.80 -3.69 -20.52
CA ALA A 41 2.96 -4.78 -20.05
C ALA A 41 3.21 -5.12 -18.57
N ALA A 42 4.49 -5.23 -18.17
CA ALA A 42 4.87 -5.50 -16.78
C ALA A 42 4.44 -4.35 -15.84
N ARG A 43 4.57 -3.10 -16.30
CA ARG A 43 4.10 -1.93 -15.54
C ARG A 43 2.58 -1.97 -15.32
N LEU A 44 1.81 -2.35 -16.34
CA LEU A 44 0.35 -2.48 -16.22
C LEU A 44 -0.04 -3.61 -15.27
N ALA A 45 0.62 -4.77 -15.37
CA ALA A 45 0.41 -5.90 -14.46
C ALA A 45 0.67 -5.50 -13.00
N LYS A 46 1.81 -4.86 -12.71
CA LYS A 46 2.13 -4.39 -11.35
C LYS A 46 1.17 -3.35 -10.80
N LYS A 47 0.61 -2.48 -11.66
CA LYS A 47 -0.47 -1.57 -11.24
C LYS A 47 -1.77 -2.29 -10.92
N ALA A 48 -2.10 -3.34 -11.68
CA ALA A 48 -3.28 -4.15 -11.42
C ALA A 48 -3.13 -4.89 -10.09
N GLU A 49 -1.97 -5.50 -9.82
CA GLU A 49 -1.64 -6.11 -8.52
C GLU A 49 -1.78 -5.10 -7.37
N ALA A 50 -1.16 -3.91 -7.49
CA ALA A 50 -1.28 -2.88 -6.47
C ALA A 50 -2.74 -2.43 -6.25
N ARG A 51 -3.54 -2.32 -7.32
CA ARG A 51 -4.98 -2.02 -7.20
C ARG A 51 -5.71 -3.10 -6.41
N THR A 52 -5.50 -4.37 -6.74
CA THR A 52 -6.15 -5.50 -6.06
C THR A 52 -5.81 -5.53 -4.57
N ILE A 53 -4.52 -5.37 -4.23
CA ILE A 53 -4.06 -5.36 -2.83
C ILE A 53 -4.73 -4.24 -2.04
N PHE A 54 -4.73 -3.00 -2.57
CA PHE A 54 -5.30 -1.86 -1.86
C PHE A 54 -6.84 -1.86 -1.86
N LEU A 55 -7.49 -2.50 -2.83
CA LEU A 55 -8.94 -2.72 -2.81
C LEU A 55 -9.30 -3.68 -1.68
N PHE A 56 -8.63 -4.83 -1.60
CA PHE A 56 -8.86 -5.80 -0.52
C PHE A 56 -8.54 -5.20 0.86
N GLY A 57 -7.41 -4.49 0.96
CA GLY A 57 -7.03 -3.78 2.19
C GLY A 57 -7.99 -2.65 2.59
N SER A 58 -8.86 -2.19 1.71
CA SER A 58 -9.87 -1.17 2.05
C SER A 58 -11.06 -1.72 2.84
N GLU A 59 -11.27 -3.03 2.78
CA GLU A 59 -12.31 -3.75 3.53
C GLU A 59 -11.79 -4.28 4.88
N GLU A 60 -10.48 -4.20 5.10
CA GLU A 60 -9.81 -4.71 6.30
C GLU A 60 -10.20 -3.91 7.54
N ARG A 61 -10.43 -4.63 8.64
CA ARG A 61 -10.79 -4.07 9.94
C ARG A 61 -9.87 -4.54 11.05
N SER A 62 -9.01 -5.53 10.84
CA SER A 62 -7.97 -5.91 11.79
C SER A 62 -6.91 -4.81 11.87
N LEU A 63 -6.68 -4.27 13.07
CA LEU A 63 -5.63 -3.27 13.29
C LEU A 63 -4.24 -3.81 12.93
N HIS A 64 -4.01 -5.10 13.19
CA HIS A 64 -2.76 -5.77 12.84
C HIS A 64 -2.59 -5.84 11.32
N ASN A 65 -3.62 -6.28 10.58
CA ASN A 65 -3.52 -6.41 9.12
C ASN A 65 -3.40 -5.04 8.44
N ILE A 66 -4.04 -4.00 8.99
CA ILE A 66 -3.87 -2.61 8.52
C ILE A 66 -2.43 -2.15 8.72
N ALA A 67 -1.83 -2.43 9.88
CA ALA A 67 -0.44 -2.08 10.15
C ALA A 67 0.50 -2.83 9.20
N ASP A 68 0.30 -4.14 9.03
CA ASP A 68 1.11 -4.97 8.13
C ASP A 68 1.00 -4.50 6.66
N LEU A 69 -0.20 -4.11 6.21
CA LEU A 69 -0.40 -3.51 4.89
C LEU A 69 0.39 -2.22 4.73
N ILE A 70 0.38 -1.36 5.75
CA ILE A 70 1.12 -0.09 5.75
C ILE A 70 2.63 -0.37 5.69
N ASP A 71 3.14 -1.27 6.51
CA ASP A 71 4.57 -1.61 6.58
C ASP A 71 5.06 -2.25 5.29
N ALA A 72 4.31 -3.20 4.74
CA ALA A 72 4.60 -3.82 3.45
C ALA A 72 4.59 -2.78 2.31
N ALA A 73 3.63 -1.85 2.32
CA ALA A 73 3.55 -0.78 1.32
C ALA A 73 4.73 0.21 1.45
N GLN A 74 5.14 0.56 2.67
CA GLN A 74 6.30 1.41 2.92
C GLN A 74 7.60 0.74 2.46
N HIS A 75 7.77 -0.54 2.77
CA HIS A 75 8.92 -1.33 2.33
C HIS A 75 8.99 -1.42 0.80
N SER A 76 7.87 -1.79 0.16
CA SER A 76 7.75 -1.85 -1.30
C SER A 76 8.07 -0.51 -1.95
N LEU A 77 7.55 0.60 -1.40
CA LEU A 77 7.83 1.94 -1.90
C LEU A 77 9.32 2.31 -1.77
N SER A 78 9.99 1.90 -0.69
CA SER A 78 11.43 2.12 -0.49
C SER A 78 12.24 1.41 -1.57
N ILE A 79 11.87 0.18 -1.94
CA ILE A 79 12.50 -0.57 -3.02
C ILE A 79 12.23 0.06 -4.38
N LEU A 80 10.97 0.41 -4.67
CA LEU A 80 10.58 1.05 -5.93
C LEU A 80 11.29 2.39 -6.16
N LYS A 81 11.50 3.19 -5.11
CA LYS A 81 12.26 4.44 -5.19
C LYS A 81 13.73 4.24 -5.56
N LYS A 82 14.28 3.04 -5.34
CA LYS A 82 15.63 2.65 -5.76
C LYS A 82 15.67 2.10 -7.20
N GLY A 83 14.56 2.18 -7.94
CA GLY A 83 14.45 1.63 -9.29
C GLY A 83 14.44 0.10 -9.32
N ARG A 84 14.09 -0.55 -8.21
CA ARG A 84 14.05 -2.01 -8.08
C ARG A 84 12.62 -2.50 -7.91
N LEU A 85 12.38 -3.76 -8.23
CA LEU A 85 11.12 -4.43 -7.93
C LEU A 85 11.18 -5.07 -6.53
N PRO A 86 10.15 -4.86 -5.70
CA PRO A 86 9.95 -5.64 -4.48
C PRO A 86 9.48 -7.06 -4.78
#